data_AF-A0A2V6RLL3-F1
#
_entry.id   AF-A0A2V6RLL3-F1
#
_cell.length_a   1.000
_cell.length_b   1.000
_cell.length_c   1.000
_cell.angle_alpha   90.00
_cell.angle_beta   90.00
_cell.angle_gamma   90.00
#
_symmetry.space_group_name_H-M   'P 1'
#
loop_
_entity.id
_entity.type
_entity.pdbx_description
1 polymer ?
#
loop_
_entity_poly.entity_id
_entity_poly.type
_entity_poly.pdbx_seq_one_letter_code
_entity_poly.pdbx_strand_id
1 'polypeptide(L)'
;MKRVMVHCSLTLLLLLVWTGTGLAAPEKMGLVTGGEKGTYYQFGLDLQKLMKQSDFINLTVFPSKGSIENVYAVYQRPGVQLGVVQSDVLAFITRLQSDQTLIKI
;
A
#
# COMPACT_ATOMS: atom_id res chain seq x y z
N MET A 1 -43.73 8.40 -34.05
CA MET A 1 -42.37 8.86 -34.38
C MET A 1 -41.72 9.63 -33.23
N LYS A 2 -42.28 10.76 -32.75
CA LYS A 2 -41.71 11.56 -31.65
C LYS A 2 -41.46 10.77 -30.34
N ARG A 3 -42.38 9.90 -29.93
CA ARG A 3 -42.24 9.06 -28.72
C ARG A 3 -41.10 8.03 -28.83
N VAL A 4 -40.91 7.42 -29.99
CA VAL A 4 -39.82 6.46 -30.24
C VAL A 4 -38.46 7.17 -30.22
N MET A 5 -38.40 8.38 -30.80
CA MET A 5 -37.21 9.22 -30.79
C MET A 5 -36.80 9.64 -29.36
N VAL A 6 -37.77 9.94 -28.49
CA VAL A 6 -37.52 10.27 -27.07
C VAL A 6 -36.96 9.06 -26.32
N HIS A 7 -37.50 7.86 -26.55
CA HIS A 7 -36.98 6.64 -25.90
C HIS A 7 -35.57 6.30 -26.37
N CYS A 8 -35.30 6.38 -27.68
CA CYS A 8 -33.95 6.17 -28.23
C CYS A 8 -32.94 7.18 -27.66
N SER A 9 -33.34 8.45 -27.53
CA SER A 9 -32.47 9.48 -26.97
C SER A 9 -32.20 9.25 -25.47
N LEU A 10 -33.20 8.76 -24.73
CA LEU A 10 -33.05 8.45 -23.30
C LEU A 10 -32.17 7.22 -23.07
N THR A 11 -32.33 6.17 -23.89
CA THR A 11 -31.46 4.98 -23.84
C THR A 11 -30.03 5.31 -24.24
N LEU A 12 -29.82 6.20 -25.20
CA LEU A 12 -28.48 6.64 -25.60
C LEU A 12 -27.80 7.47 -24.50
N LEU A 13 -28.56 8.31 -23.79
CA LEU A 13 -28.06 9.06 -22.64
C LEU A 13 -27.67 8.15 -21.48
N LEU A 14 -28.48 7.13 -21.18
CA LEU A 14 -28.19 6.13 -20.15
C LEU A 14 -26.94 5.30 -20.48
N LEU A 15 -26.74 4.95 -21.76
CA LEU A 15 -25.54 4.25 -22.22
C LEU A 15 -24.28 5.13 -22.10
N LEU A 16 -24.37 6.42 -22.42
CA LEU A 16 -23.26 7.38 -22.28
C LEU A 16 -22.84 7.58 -20.81
N VAL A 17 -23.80 7.59 -19.88
CA VAL A 17 -23.51 7.65 -18.43
C VAL A 17 -22.85 6.36 -17.93
N TRP A 18 -23.23 5.20 -18.47
CA TRP A 18 -22.61 3.91 -18.12
C TRP A 18 -21.17 3.79 -18.63
N THR A 19 -20.84 4.44 -19.75
CA THR A 19 -19.48 4.48 -20.31
C THR A 19 -18.58 5.54 -19.66
N GLY A 20 -19.06 6.25 -18.64
CA GLY A 20 -18.23 7.13 -17.83
C GLY A 20 -17.10 6.33 -17.18
N THR A 21 -15.94 6.34 -17.84
CA THR A 21 -14.70 5.72 -17.39
C THR A 21 -14.41 6.20 -15.98
N GLY A 22 -14.61 5.33 -15.00
CA GLY A 22 -14.16 5.58 -13.65
C GLY A 22 -12.66 5.81 -13.69
N LEU A 23 -12.23 7.03 -13.42
CA LEU A 23 -10.85 7.28 -12.99
C LEU A 23 -10.66 6.43 -11.75
N ALA A 24 -10.01 5.28 -11.90
CA ALA A 24 -9.75 4.40 -10.78
C ALA A 24 -8.96 5.21 -9.75
N ALA A 25 -9.49 5.33 -8.54
CA ALA A 25 -8.77 5.99 -7.47
C ALA A 25 -7.44 5.24 -7.25
N PRO A 26 -6.34 5.96 -6.95
CA PRO A 26 -5.06 5.30 -6.70
C PRO A 26 -5.20 4.25 -5.59
N GLU A 27 -4.64 3.07 -5.81
CA GLU A 27 -4.55 2.01 -4.81
C GLU A 27 -3.76 2.53 -3.60
N LYS A 28 -4.29 2.34 -2.40
CA LYS A 28 -3.62 2.76 -1.17
C LYS A 28 -2.62 1.70 -0.75
N MET A 29 -1.36 2.10 -0.56
CA MET A 29 -0.30 1.21 -0.12
C MET A 29 0.45 1.81 1.05
N GLY A 30 0.73 1.02 2.08
CA GLY A 30 1.55 1.42 3.22
C GLY A 30 2.92 0.76 3.21
N LEU A 31 3.93 1.55 3.53
CA LEU A 31 5.31 1.13 3.74
C LEU A 31 5.76 1.51 5.15
N VAL A 32 6.02 0.52 6.00
CA VAL A 32 6.63 0.73 7.33
C VAL A 32 8.16 0.68 7.23
N THR A 33 8.86 1.59 7.92
CA THR A 33 10.28 1.86 7.67
C THR A 33 11.16 1.83 8.93
N GLY A 34 11.32 2.95 9.63
CA GLY A 34 12.17 3.07 10.81
C GLY A 34 11.93 4.43 11.47
N GLY A 35 12.82 4.85 12.36
CA GLY A 35 12.68 6.16 13.00
C GLY A 35 12.72 7.29 11.97
N GLU A 36 11.99 8.38 12.22
CA GLU A 36 11.83 9.49 11.27
C GLU A 36 13.15 10.17 10.87
N LYS A 37 14.17 10.08 11.72
CA LYS A 37 15.53 10.61 11.46
C LYS A 37 16.45 9.59 10.77
N GLY A 38 15.95 8.39 10.48
CA GLY A 38 16.72 7.29 9.92
C GLY A 38 16.66 7.21 8.39
N THR A 39 17.64 6.52 7.81
CA THR A 39 17.76 6.37 6.35
C THR A 39 16.57 5.65 5.72
N TYR A 40 15.97 4.67 6.40
CA TYR A 40 14.82 3.94 5.86
C TYR A 40 13.58 4.81 5.73
N TYR A 41 13.39 5.75 6.66
CA TYR A 41 12.28 6.69 6.58
C TYR A 41 12.47 7.64 5.40
N GLN A 42 13.67 8.20 5.23
CA GLN A 42 13.99 9.04 4.07
C GLN A 42 13.84 8.28 2.75
N PHE A 43 14.34 7.04 2.67
CA PHE A 43 14.15 6.17 1.52
C PHE A 43 12.66 5.98 1.18
N GLY A 44 11.82 5.76 2.20
CA GLY A 44 10.37 5.65 2.02
C GLY A 44 9.75 6.93 1.47
N LEU A 45 10.16 8.10 1.94
CA LEU A 45 9.69 9.40 1.43
C LEU A 45 10.11 9.65 -0.02
N ASP A 46 11.34 9.26 -0.37
CA ASP A 46 11.84 9.35 -1.75
C ASP A 46 11.02 8.45 -2.68
N LEU A 47 10.73 7.22 -2.25
CA LEU A 47 9.86 6.30 -2.98
C LEU A 47 8.43 6.85 -3.09
N GLN A 48 7.87 7.42 -2.02
CA GLN A 48 6.55 8.05 -2.05
C GLN A 48 6.49 9.17 -3.09
N LYS A 49 7.55 9.98 -3.19
CA LYS A 49 7.66 11.05 -4.20
C LYS A 49 7.68 10.49 -5.61
N LEU A 50 8.40 9.40 -5.86
CA LEU A 50 8.42 8.72 -7.16
C LEU A 50 7.05 8.13 -7.51
N MET A 51 6.38 7.48 -6.55
CA MET A 51 5.08 6.83 -6.79
C MET A 51 3.94 7.82 -7.05
N LYS A 52 4.04 9.05 -6.53
CA LYS A 52 3.09 10.13 -6.91
C LYS A 52 3.09 10.46 -8.40
N GLN A 53 4.12 10.04 -9.16
CA GLN A 53 4.19 10.27 -10.59
C GLN A 53 3.42 9.23 -11.41
N SER A 54 3.05 8.08 -10.82
CA SER A 54 2.43 6.99 -11.56
C SER A 54 0.90 7.01 -11.56
N ASP A 55 0.23 7.90 -10.80
CA ASP A 55 -1.23 8.00 -10.62
C ASP A 55 -1.95 6.71 -10.15
N PHE A 56 -1.29 5.56 -10.12
CA PHE A 56 -1.88 4.26 -9.77
C PHE A 56 -1.79 3.94 -8.28
N ILE A 57 -0.77 4.43 -7.57
CA ILE A 57 -0.51 4.06 -6.18
C ILE A 57 -0.34 5.30 -5.32
N ASN A 58 -1.12 5.37 -4.24
CA ASN A 58 -0.94 6.33 -3.16
C ASN A 58 -0.18 5.67 -2.00
N LEU A 59 1.15 5.83 -2.01
CA LEU A 59 2.02 5.29 -0.97
C LEU A 59 1.95 6.15 0.30
N THR A 60 1.75 5.53 1.46
CA THR A 60 1.87 6.14 2.79
C THR A 60 3.07 5.54 3.52
N VAL A 61 3.96 6.38 4.03
CA VAL A 61 5.16 5.96 4.77
C VAL A 61 4.88 6.03 6.27
N PHE A 62 5.15 4.95 6.98
CA PHE A 62 4.98 4.86 8.43
C PHE A 62 6.33 4.72 9.13
N PRO A 63 6.59 5.51 10.18
CA PRO A 63 7.76 5.29 11.03
C PRO A 63 7.54 4.06 11.93
N SER A 64 8.64 3.53 12.46
CA SER A 64 8.63 2.42 13.41
C SER A 64 9.86 2.45 14.32
N LYS A 65 9.88 1.58 15.33
CA LYS A 65 11.03 1.36 16.22
C LYS A 65 12.09 0.44 15.61
N GLY A 66 11.86 -0.15 14.44
CA GLY A 66 12.85 -0.94 13.70
C GLY A 66 12.28 -2.19 13.02
N SER A 67 13.19 -2.99 12.44
CA SER A 67 12.86 -4.11 11.56
C SER A 67 11.96 -5.20 12.17
N ILE A 68 12.06 -5.47 13.48
CA ILE A 68 11.18 -6.45 14.15
C ILE A 68 9.72 -5.96 14.14
N GLU A 69 9.50 -4.68 14.47
CA GLU A 69 8.17 -4.07 14.40
C GLU A 69 7.64 -4.09 12.96
N ASN A 70 8.51 -3.89 11.97
CA ASN A 70 8.11 -3.88 10.56
C ASN A 70 7.57 -5.23 10.09
N VAL A 71 8.24 -6.34 10.46
CA VAL A 71 7.76 -7.69 10.15
C VAL A 71 6.37 -7.92 10.74
N TYR A 72 6.18 -7.53 12.00
CA TYR A 72 4.87 -7.63 12.66
C TYR A 72 3.81 -6.74 12.00
N ALA A 73 4.17 -5.50 11.66
CA ALA A 73 3.25 -4.54 11.06
C ALA A 73 2.77 -4.98 9.66
N VAL A 74 3.65 -5.55 8.83
CA VAL A 74 3.24 -6.12 7.53
C VAL A 74 2.26 -7.29 7.72
N TYR A 75 2.44 -8.10 8.76
CA TYR A 75 1.56 -9.23 9.03
C TYR A 75 0.20 -8.81 9.61
N GLN A 76 0.18 -7.78 10.48
CA GLN A 76 -0.98 -7.52 11.36
C GLN A 76 -1.65 -6.18 11.17
N ARG A 77 -0.98 -5.17 10.61
CA ARG A 77 -1.49 -3.79 10.55
C ARG A 77 -2.24 -3.56 9.24
N PRO A 78 -3.55 -3.29 9.28
CA PRO A 78 -4.30 -2.94 8.08
C PRO A 78 -3.70 -1.72 7.38
N GLY A 79 -3.60 -1.78 6.05
CA GLY A 79 -3.06 -0.68 5.26
C GLY A 79 -1.53 -0.61 5.23
N VAL A 80 -0.80 -1.60 5.77
CA VAL A 80 0.65 -1.73 5.63
C VAL A 80 0.96 -3.02 4.88
N GLN A 81 1.35 -2.91 3.61
CA GLN A 81 1.63 -4.06 2.74
C GLN A 81 3.13 -4.34 2.62
N LEU A 82 3.96 -3.33 2.88
CA LEU A 82 5.40 -3.41 2.71
C LEU A 82 6.13 -2.96 3.99
N GLY A 83 7.31 -3.52 4.22
CA GLY A 83 8.17 -3.16 5.34
C GLY A 83 9.64 -3.24 4.95
N VAL A 84 10.44 -2.24 5.37
CA VAL A 84 11.90 -2.28 5.19
C VAL A 84 12.52 -3.08 6.32
N VAL A 85 13.32 -4.09 6.02
CA VAL A 85 13.96 -4.94 7.02
C VAL A 85 15.40 -5.25 6.65
N GLN A 86 16.23 -5.53 7.66
CA GLN A 86 17.58 -6.05 7.46
C GLN A 86 17.56 -7.58 7.39
N SER A 87 18.52 -8.15 6.64
CA SER A 87 18.61 -9.59 6.42
C SER A 87 18.96 -10.39 7.68
N ASP A 88 19.72 -9.80 8.60
CA ASP A 88 20.06 -10.38 9.89
C ASP A 88 18.84 -10.55 10.81
N VAL A 89 17.89 -9.60 10.79
CA VAL A 89 16.64 -9.68 11.56
C VAL A 89 15.75 -10.82 11.05
N LEU A 90 15.68 -11.01 9.73
CA LEU A 90 14.95 -12.16 9.17
C LEU A 90 15.61 -13.49 9.53
N ALA A 91 16.93 -13.55 9.50
CA ALA A 91 17.68 -14.72 9.95
C ALA A 91 17.45 -15.02 11.44
N PHE A 92 17.39 -13.99 12.28
CA PHE A 92 17.09 -14.10 13.70
C PHE A 92 15.68 -14.65 13.95
N ILE A 93 14.66 -14.09 13.31
CA ILE A 93 13.27 -14.57 13.44
C ILE A 93 13.15 -16.04 13.02
N THR A 94 13.79 -16.42 11.92
CA THR A 94 13.81 -17.82 11.45
C THR A 94 14.42 -18.75 12.49
N ARG A 95 15.51 -18.32 13.15
CA ARG A 95 16.16 -19.10 14.21
C ARG A 95 15.29 -19.23 15.46
N LEU A 96 14.60 -18.16 15.87
CA LEU A 96 13.66 -18.21 17.01
C LEU A 96 12.53 -19.21 16.80
N GLN A 97 12.06 -19.38 15.56
CA GLN A 97 11.03 -20.38 15.25
C GLN A 97 11.56 -21.81 15.37
N SER A 98 12.85 -22.03 15.06
CA SER A 98 13.49 -23.35 15.16
C SER A 98 13.99 -23.70 16.56
N ASP A 99 14.32 -22.70 17.39
CA ASP A 99 14.90 -22.89 18.72
C ASP A 99 14.31 -21.89 19.72
N GLN A 100 13.38 -22.37 20.54
CA GLN A 100 12.68 -21.54 21.53
C GLN A 100 13.55 -21.13 22.73
N THR A 101 14.75 -21.71 22.91
CA THR A 101 15.64 -21.31 24.01
C THR A 101 16.18 -19.89 23.83
N LEU A 102 16.24 -19.42 22.58
CA LEU A 102 16.68 -18.09 22.19
C LEU A 102 15.67 -16.98 22.51
N ILE A 103 14.44 -17.31 22.93
CA ILE A 103 13.40 -16.33 23.31
C ILE A 103 13.76 -15.62 24.64
N LYS A 104 14.68 -16.18 25.43
CA LYS A 104 15.01 -15.68 26.79
C LYS A 104 16.23 -14.76 26.87
N ILE A 105 16.86 -14.45 25.75
CA ILE A 105 18.04 -13.56 25.67
C ILE A 105 17.57 -12.16 25.28
#